data_AF-A0A662DIF8-F1
#
_entry.id   AF-A0A662DIF8-F1
#
_cell.length_a   1.000
_cell.length_b   1.000
_cell.length_c   1.000
_cell.angle_alpha   90.00
_cell.angle_beta   90.00
_cell.angle_gamma   90.00
#
_symmetry.space_group_name_H-M   'P 1'
#
loop_
_entity.id
_entity.type
_entity.pdbx_description
1 polymer ?
#
loop_
_entity_poly.entity_id
_entity_poly.type
_entity_poly.pdbx_seq_one_letter_code
_entity_poly.pdbx_strand_id
1 'polypeptide(L)' 'MALESTFVMVKPDGVARGLIGEVISRLESKGLMLERMEMLTISEELAGHHYAEHTEKP' A
#
# COMPACT_ATOMS: atom_id res chain seq x y z
N MET A 1 5.87 24.36 5.77
CA MET A 1 6.18 22.94 5.59
C MET A 1 6.14 22.65 4.10
N ALA A 2 7.03 21.79 3.59
CA ALA A 2 6.98 21.38 2.19
C ALA A 2 5.80 20.40 1.99
N LEU A 3 5.29 20.31 0.77
CA LEU A 3 4.36 19.25 0.40
C LEU A 3 5.16 17.94 0.33
N GLU A 4 4.73 16.93 1.06
CA GLU A 4 5.38 15.61 1.10
C GLU A 4 4.42 14.55 0.56
N SER A 5 4.96 13.60 -0.19
CA SER A 5 4.22 12.44 -0.70
C SER A 5 4.79 11.17 -0.09
N THR A 6 3.92 10.21 0.22
CA THR A 6 4.31 8.90 0.70
C THR A 6 3.55 7.81 -0.03
N PHE A 7 4.11 6.60 -0.03
CA PHE A 7 3.50 5.45 -0.67
C PHE A 7 2.75 4.60 0.37
N VAL A 8 1.54 4.18 0.02
CA VAL A 8 0.71 3.29 0.83
C VAL A 8 0.28 2.10 -0.01
N MET A 9 0.41 0.89 0.55
CA MET A 9 -0.02 -0.36 -0.08
C MET A 9 -1.02 -1.08 0.81
N VAL A 10 -2.16 -1.45 0.24
CA VAL A 10 -3.04 -2.48 0.83
C VAL A 10 -2.53 -3.83 0.34
N LYS A 11 -1.97 -4.63 1.25
CA LYS A 11 -1.43 -5.96 0.95
C LYS A 11 -2.54 -6.94 0.50
N PRO A 12 -2.19 -8.07 -0.16
CA PRO A 12 -3.18 -9.03 -0.67
C PRO A 12 -4.19 -9.52 0.38
N ASP A 13 -3.77 -9.70 1.63
CA ASP A 13 -4.65 -10.07 2.75
C ASP A 13 -5.67 -8.96 3.08
N GLY A 14 -5.25 -7.69 3.06
CA GLY A 14 -6.13 -6.55 3.26
C GLY A 14 -7.13 -6.38 2.11
N VAL A 15 -6.69 -6.64 0.88
CA VAL A 15 -7.56 -6.67 -0.30
C VAL A 15 -8.59 -7.80 -0.19
N ALA A 16 -8.16 -9.03 0.13
CA ALA A 16 -9.03 -10.19 0.29
C ALA A 16 -10.08 -10.00 1.40
N ARG A 17 -9.75 -9.20 2.43
CA ARG A 17 -10.65 -8.82 3.51
C ARG A 17 -11.55 -7.61 3.18
N GLY A 18 -11.46 -7.04 1.99
CA GLY A 18 -12.27 -5.89 1.57
C GLY A 18 -11.91 -4.57 2.25
N LEU A 19 -10.69 -4.41 2.77
CA LEU A 19 -10.29 -3.26 3.59
C LEU A 19 -9.87 -2.02 2.79
N ILE A 20 -9.90 -2.06 1.45
CA ILE A 20 -9.43 -0.95 0.60
C ILE A 20 -10.18 0.35 0.92
N GLY A 21 -11.52 0.30 0.99
CA GLY A 21 -12.34 1.47 1.28
C GLY A 21 -12.05 2.06 2.66
N GLU A 22 -11.93 1.21 3.69
CA GLU A 22 -11.60 1.64 5.05
C GLU A 22 -10.24 2.37 5.11
N VAL A 23 -9.23 1.86 4.39
CA VAL A 23 -7.91 2.50 4.34
C VAL A 23 -8.00 3.88 3.67
N ILE A 24 -8.69 3.99 2.54
CA ILE A 24 -8.89 5.26 1.83
C ILE A 24 -9.60 6.27 2.74
N SER A 25 -10.74 5.87 3.32
CA SER A 25 -11.54 6.74 4.18
C SER A 25 -10.75 7.27 5.37
N ARG A 26 -9.85 6.45 5.95
CA ARG A 26 -8.96 6.89 7.04
C ARG A 26 -7.93 7.93 6.60
N LEU A 27 -7.35 7.77 5.40
CA LEU A 27 -6.38 8.74 4.88
C LEU A 27 -7.06 10.08 4.58
N GLU A 28 -8.21 10.05 3.90
CA GLU A 28 -9.00 11.24 3.58
C GLU A 28 -9.51 11.94 4.85
N SER A 29 -9.96 11.18 5.86
CA SER A 29 -10.41 11.73 7.15
C SER A 29 -9.29 12.43 7.93
N LYS A 30 -8.02 12.12 7.65
CA LYS A 30 -6.85 12.83 8.20
C LYS A 30 -6.45 14.06 7.37
N GLY A 31 -7.16 14.36 6.28
CA GLY A 31 -6.86 15.44 5.37
C GLY A 31 -5.72 15.12 4.39
N LEU A 32 -5.33 13.85 4.25
CA LEU A 32 -4.36 13.44 3.24
C LEU A 32 -5.05 13.34 1.86
N MET A 33 -4.33 13.73 0.82
CA MET A 33 -4.81 13.65 -0.56
C MET A 33 -4.25 12.42 -1.26
N LEU A 34 -5.09 11.74 -2.03
CA LEU A 34 -4.69 10.64 -2.90
C LEU A 34 -4.33 11.19 -4.28
N GLU A 35 -3.03 11.24 -4.60
CA GLU A 35 -2.55 11.75 -5.89
C GLU A 35 -2.67 10.72 -7.03
N ARG A 36 -2.42 9.44 -6.71
CA ARG A 36 -2.47 8.33 -7.68
C ARG A 36 -2.84 7.03 -6.96
N MET A 37 -3.62 6.20 -7.64
CA MET A 37 -3.95 4.84 -7.20
C MET A 37 -3.81 3.86 -8.35
N GLU A 38 -3.33 2.66 -8.05
CA GLU A 38 -3.17 1.58 -9.01
C GLU A 38 -3.42 0.24 -8.31
N MET A 39 -4.21 -0.64 -8.94
CA MET A 39 -4.39 -2.01 -8.47
C MET A 39 -3.53 -2.93 -9.33
N LEU A 40 -2.58 -3.58 -8.68
CA LEU A 40 -1.65 -4.52 -9.31
C LEU A 40 -1.91 -5.92 -8.76
N THR A 41 -1.96 -6.90 -9.65
CA THR A 41 -1.84 -8.31 -9.26
C THR A 41 -0.38 -8.70 -9.43
N ILE A 42 0.34 -8.73 -8.32
CA ILE A 42 1.76 -9.07 -8.29
C ILE A 42 1.85 -10.61 -8.26
N SER A 43 2.55 -11.22 -9.22
CA SER A 43 2.87 -12.65 -9.15
C SER A 43 3.79 -12.91 -7.94
N GLU A 44 3.74 -14.10 -7.35
CA GLU A 44 4.61 -14.45 -6.20
C GLU A 44 6.10 -14.18 -6.49
N GLU A 45 6.52 -14.38 -7.74
CA GLU A 45 7.87 -14.08 -8.22
C GLU A 45 8.24 -12.59 -8.10
N LEU A 46 7.33 -11.68 -8.48
CA LEU A 46 7.55 -10.24 -8.38
C LEU A 46 7.45 -9.73 -6.93
N ALA A 47 6.66 -10.41 -6.09
CA ALA A 47 6.59 -10.11 -4.65
C ALA A 47 7.94 -10.39 -3.97
N GLY A 48 8.64 -11.47 -4.35
CA GLY A 48 9.98 -11.78 -3.86
C GLY A 48 11.01 -10.68 -4.16
N HIS A 49 10.95 -10.07 -5.36
CA HIS A 49 11.86 -8.99 -5.74
C HIS A 49 11.59 -7.67 -5.01
N HIS A 50 10.33 -7.34 -4.71
CA HIS A 50 9.97 -6.10 -3.99
C HIS A 50 10.28 -6.16 -2.48
N TYR A 51 10.37 -7.36 -1.90
CA TYR A 51 10.69 -7.57 -0.48
C TYR A 51 12.13 -8.07 -0.23
N ALA A 52 13.02 -8.04 -1.23
CA ALA A 52 14.41 -8.48 -1.07
C ALA A 52 15.16 -7.71 0.05
N GLU A 53 14.73 -6.49 0.38
CA GLU A 53 15.26 -5.68 1.49
C GLU A 53 14.79 -6.13 2.89
N HIS A 54 13.96 -7.17 3.00
CA HIS A 54 13.48 -7.73 4.27
C HIS A 54 13.86 -9.22 4.49
N THR A 55 14.80 -9.74 3.71
CA THR A 55 15.30 -11.13 3.84
C THR A 55 16.09 -11.38 5.15
N GLU A 56 16.30 -10.36 5.99
CA GLU A 56 16.99 -10.47 7.28
C GLU A 56 16.13 -10.08 8.49
N LYS A 57 14.89 -10.56 8.57
CA LYS A 57 14.15 -10.55 9.84
C LYS A 57 13.55 -11.93 10.14
N PRO A 58 13.83 -12.52 11.31
CA PRO A 58 13.33 -13.82 11.72
C PRO A 58 11.81 -13.81 11.97
#